data_AF-A0AAW1T4D2-F1
#
_entry.id   AF-A0AAW1T4D2-F1
#
_cell.length_a   1.000
_cell.length_b   1.000
_cell.length_c   1.000
_cell.angle_alpha   90.00
_cell.angle_beta   90.00
_cell.angle_gamma   90.00
#
_symmetry.space_group_name_H-M   'P 1'
#
loop_
_entity.id
_entity.type
_entity.pdbx_description
1 polymer ?
#
loop_
_entity_poly.entity_id
_entity_poly.type
_entity_poly.pdbx_seq_one_letter_code
_entity_poly.pdbx_strand_id
1 'polypeptide(L)'
;MPEEKESPAEPIEAEPALDPELQSFTTLSDVLDPLQQVERDLLIGILSKARGMGLDKGQTDAFTSIMRSTHLQVTSSSGSRDDCFASFKSALTSKCVHRPPYSIGLFSIPQAREISTWLLQTYLAHFNLYRISYRDRAQSPISNNQALEPGAESVDGAQNSTSTLEPSPGQEGSGVQDEVQQRIQLAVAAELVRVQGAMNAQTLALQTRLAELEARLA
;
A
#
# COMPACT_ATOMS: atom_id res chain seq x y z
N MET A 1 19.27 -50.45 -27.44
CA MET A 1 18.88 -49.02 -27.46
C MET A 1 17.81 -48.81 -26.40
N PRO A 2 17.90 -47.74 -25.62
CA PRO A 2 18.13 -47.84 -24.18
C PRO A 2 16.86 -47.70 -23.34
N GLU A 3 16.87 -48.35 -22.18
CA GLU A 3 15.98 -48.07 -21.05
C GLU A 3 16.23 -46.64 -20.57
N GLU A 4 15.21 -45.78 -20.70
CA GLU A 4 15.20 -44.47 -20.07
C GLU A 4 15.02 -44.65 -18.56
N LYS A 5 16.11 -44.44 -17.82
CA LYS A 5 16.05 -44.15 -16.38
C LYS A 5 15.36 -42.81 -16.20
N GLU A 6 14.09 -42.84 -15.87
CA GLU A 6 13.40 -41.68 -15.32
C GLU A 6 13.91 -41.47 -13.89
N SER A 7 14.70 -40.41 -13.72
CA SER A 7 15.21 -39.94 -12.43
C SER A 7 14.03 -39.55 -11.53
N PRO A 8 13.94 -40.05 -10.29
CA PRO A 8 12.92 -39.59 -9.35
C PRO A 8 13.06 -38.08 -9.11
N ALA A 9 12.00 -37.34 -9.42
CA ALA A 9 11.86 -35.93 -9.09
C ALA A 9 11.98 -35.76 -7.57
N GLU A 10 12.90 -34.88 -7.14
CA GLU A 10 13.02 -34.45 -5.76
C GLU A 10 11.65 -33.91 -5.28
N PRO A 11 11.15 -34.33 -4.10
CA PRO A 11 9.91 -33.79 -3.57
C PRO A 11 10.10 -32.32 -3.27
N ILE A 12 9.30 -31.49 -3.95
CA ILE A 12 9.05 -30.09 -3.64
C ILE A 12 8.80 -30.01 -2.14
N GLU A 13 9.65 -29.28 -1.41
CA GLU A 13 9.53 -29.08 0.03
C GLU A 13 8.09 -28.67 0.36
N ALA A 14 7.42 -29.53 1.13
CA ALA A 14 6.07 -29.30 1.58
C ALA A 14 5.99 -27.94 2.27
N GLU A 15 5.12 -27.05 1.77
CA GLU A 15 4.71 -25.87 2.52
C GLU A 15 4.36 -26.31 3.95
N PRO A 16 4.88 -25.63 4.99
CA PRO A 16 4.60 -26.03 6.35
C PRO A 16 3.09 -25.91 6.58
N ALA A 17 2.43 -27.06 6.71
CA ALA A 17 1.01 -27.15 7.02
C ALA A 17 0.72 -26.26 8.24
N LEU A 18 -0.07 -25.20 8.05
CA LEU A 18 -0.50 -24.33 9.14
C LEU A 18 -1.21 -25.17 10.21
N ASP A 19 -0.84 -25.01 11.47
CA ASP A 19 -1.43 -25.75 12.59
C ASP A 19 -2.96 -25.58 12.65
N PRO A 20 -3.72 -26.63 13.06
CA PRO A 20 -5.19 -26.58 13.13
C PRO A 20 -5.71 -25.48 14.07
N GLU A 21 -4.94 -25.08 15.09
CA GLU A 21 -5.33 -23.98 15.98
C GLU A 21 -5.32 -22.62 15.28
N LEU A 22 -4.35 -22.36 14.40
CA LEU A 22 -4.31 -21.12 13.63
C LEU A 22 -5.40 -21.10 12.55
N GLN A 23 -5.75 -22.27 12.00
CA GLN A 23 -6.87 -22.41 11.06
C GLN A 23 -8.23 -22.09 11.71
N SER A 24 -8.41 -22.37 13.00
CA SER A 24 -9.63 -21.96 13.70
C SER A 24 -9.75 -20.44 13.87
N PHE A 25 -8.62 -19.72 13.90
CA PHE A 25 -8.61 -18.26 14.00
C PHE A 25 -8.90 -17.58 12.66
N THR A 26 -8.64 -18.26 11.53
CA THR A 26 -8.92 -17.73 10.19
C THR A 26 -10.38 -17.86 9.80
N THR A 27 -11.11 -18.88 10.28
CA THR A 27 -12.56 -19.05 9.98
C THR A 27 -13.44 -17.98 10.63
N LEU A 28 -12.95 -17.29 11.66
CA LEU A 28 -13.64 -16.14 12.28
C LEU A 28 -13.50 -14.83 11.46
N SER A 29 -12.91 -14.89 10.27
CA SER A 29 -12.61 -13.69 9.46
C SER A 29 -13.82 -13.04 8.82
N ASP A 30 -14.93 -13.77 8.65
CA ASP A 30 -16.14 -13.29 7.94
C ASP A 30 -16.91 -12.20 8.70
N VAL A 31 -16.61 -12.01 9.99
CA VAL A 31 -17.29 -11.04 10.88
C VAL A 31 -16.48 -9.76 11.07
N LEU A 32 -15.21 -9.74 10.65
CA LEU A 32 -14.30 -8.64 10.97
C LEU A 32 -14.29 -7.56 9.90
N ASP A 33 -14.13 -6.31 10.34
CA ASP A 33 -13.90 -5.18 9.45
C ASP A 33 -12.63 -5.43 8.60
N PRO A 34 -12.61 -5.04 7.31
CA PRO A 34 -11.52 -5.37 6.38
C PRO A 34 -10.15 -4.88 6.85
N LEU A 35 -10.05 -3.77 7.60
CA LEU A 35 -8.77 -3.32 8.15
C LEU A 35 -8.29 -4.22 9.29
N GLN A 36 -9.22 -4.72 10.10
CA GLN A 36 -8.89 -5.65 11.16
C GLN A 36 -8.51 -7.02 10.58
N GLN A 37 -9.04 -7.38 9.40
CA GLN A 37 -8.60 -8.56 8.66
C GLN A 37 -7.14 -8.44 8.21
N VAL A 38 -6.75 -7.28 7.67
CA VAL A 38 -5.36 -7.00 7.28
C VAL A 38 -4.41 -7.09 8.48
N GLU A 39 -4.80 -6.51 9.62
CA GLU A 39 -3.99 -6.59 10.85
C GLU A 39 -3.89 -8.05 11.36
N ARG A 40 -4.98 -8.81 11.30
CA ARG A 40 -4.98 -10.23 11.66
C ARG A 40 -4.01 -11.02 10.77
N ASP A 41 -4.09 -10.87 9.46
CA ASP A 41 -3.22 -11.58 8.50
C ASP A 41 -1.74 -11.29 8.79
N LEU A 42 -1.42 -10.03 9.11
CA LEU A 42 -0.10 -9.64 9.55
C LEU A 42 0.32 -10.41 10.83
N LEU A 43 -0.55 -10.47 11.84
CA LEU A 43 -0.26 -11.21 13.08
C LEU A 43 -0.06 -12.70 12.85
N ILE A 44 -0.88 -13.33 12.00
CA ILE A 44 -0.73 -14.74 11.64
C ILE A 44 0.63 -14.98 10.95
N GLY A 45 0.99 -14.12 10.00
CA GLY A 45 2.29 -14.20 9.31
C GLY A 45 3.47 -14.06 10.28
N ILE A 46 3.38 -13.12 11.22
CA ILE A 46 4.40 -12.92 12.27
C ILE A 46 4.53 -14.16 13.15
N LEU A 47 3.42 -14.71 13.63
CA LEU A 47 3.42 -15.87 14.52
C LEU A 47 3.93 -17.14 13.81
N SER A 48 3.51 -17.35 12.56
CA SER A 48 4.01 -18.44 11.73
C SER A 48 5.53 -18.34 11.56
N LYS A 49 6.04 -17.14 11.22
CA LYS A 49 7.48 -16.93 11.07
C LYS A 49 8.23 -17.10 12.39
N ALA A 50 7.68 -16.58 13.49
CA ALA A 50 8.28 -16.70 14.82
C ALA A 50 8.40 -18.16 15.26
N ARG A 51 7.38 -18.98 14.97
CA ARG A 51 7.39 -20.43 15.22
C ARG A 51 8.43 -21.14 14.35
N GLY A 52 8.51 -20.81 13.06
CA GLY A 52 9.52 -21.38 12.16
C GLY A 52 10.97 -21.06 12.59
N MET A 53 11.19 -19.92 13.25
CA MET A 53 12.49 -19.52 13.81
C MET A 53 12.75 -20.03 15.24
N GLY A 54 11.76 -20.67 15.89
CA GLY A 54 11.87 -21.12 17.28
C GLY A 54 12.05 -19.99 18.29
N LEU A 55 11.41 -18.83 18.07
CA LEU A 55 11.54 -17.67 18.98
C LEU A 55 10.87 -17.93 20.33
N ASP A 56 11.50 -17.43 21.40
CA ASP A 56 10.92 -17.40 22.74
C ASP A 56 9.68 -16.49 22.79
N LYS A 57 8.84 -16.64 23.82
CA LYS A 57 7.67 -15.77 24.04
C LYS A 57 8.07 -14.29 24.09
N GLY A 58 9.13 -13.94 24.83
CA GLY A 58 9.58 -12.56 24.93
C GLY A 58 10.11 -12.00 23.60
N GLN A 59 10.75 -12.84 22.79
CA GLN A 59 11.20 -12.49 21.46
C GLN A 59 10.03 -12.30 20.49
N THR A 60 9.02 -13.16 20.57
CA THR A 60 7.80 -13.10 19.75
C THR A 60 6.99 -11.84 20.06
N ASP A 61 6.87 -11.48 21.34
CA ASP A 61 6.19 -10.25 21.78
C ASP A 61 6.95 -9.01 21.27
N ALA A 62 8.28 -9.00 21.38
CA ALA A 62 9.11 -7.91 20.87
C ALA A 62 9.02 -7.80 19.33
N PHE A 63 9.04 -8.93 18.63
CA PHE A 63 8.91 -8.97 17.17
C PHE A 63 7.56 -8.43 16.73
N THR A 64 6.47 -8.89 17.34
CA THR A 64 5.11 -8.42 17.07
C THR A 64 4.98 -6.92 17.35
N SER A 65 5.59 -6.41 18.43
CA SER A 65 5.59 -4.98 18.75
C SER A 65 6.30 -4.13 17.70
N ILE A 66 7.48 -4.57 17.23
CA ILE A 66 8.23 -3.88 16.16
C ILE A 66 7.40 -3.84 14.87
N MET A 67 6.77 -4.96 14.52
CA MET A 67 5.96 -5.09 13.32
C MET A 67 4.71 -4.20 13.38
N ARG A 68 3.99 -4.17 14.51
CA ARG A 68 2.85 -3.25 14.71
C ARG A 68 3.27 -1.79 14.62
N SER A 69 4.41 -1.43 15.23
CA SER A 69 4.95 -0.07 15.13
C SER A 69 5.29 0.30 13.68
N THR A 70 5.87 -0.63 12.92
CA THR A 70 6.16 -0.44 11.49
C THR A 70 4.88 -0.28 10.68
N HIS A 71 3.88 -1.13 10.94
CA HIS A 71 2.58 -1.05 10.27
C HIS A 71 1.88 0.28 10.52
N LEU A 72 1.86 0.75 11.77
CA LEU A 72 1.31 2.05 12.11
C LEU A 72 2.01 3.20 11.36
N GLN A 73 3.33 3.11 11.16
CA GLN A 73 4.05 4.09 10.34
C GLN A 73 3.67 4.02 8.87
N VAL A 74 3.51 2.82 8.30
CA VAL A 74 3.08 2.66 6.89
C VAL A 74 1.68 3.22 6.65
N THR A 75 0.78 3.09 7.64
CA THR A 75 -0.61 3.57 7.52
C THR A 75 -0.77 5.05 7.84
N SER A 76 0.01 5.57 8.80
CA SER A 76 -0.13 6.95 9.30
C SER A 76 0.80 7.95 8.60
N SER A 77 2.00 7.52 8.20
CA SER A 77 2.99 8.40 7.59
C SER A 77 2.82 8.43 6.07
N SER A 78 2.86 9.61 5.47
CA SER A 78 2.96 9.77 4.01
C SER A 78 4.35 9.45 3.46
N GLY A 79 5.30 9.07 4.34
CA GLY A 79 6.70 8.79 4.05
C GLY A 79 6.94 7.69 3.01
N SER A 80 8.19 7.61 2.57
CA SER A 80 8.63 6.60 1.62
C SER A 80 8.71 5.21 2.27
N ARG A 81 8.75 4.17 1.44
CA ARG A 81 9.03 2.80 1.89
C ARG A 81 10.35 2.71 2.65
N ASP A 82 11.34 3.49 2.21
CA ASP A 82 12.69 3.50 2.81
C ASP A 82 12.68 4.12 4.21
N ASP A 83 11.84 5.13 4.45
CA ASP A 83 11.68 5.73 5.79
C ASP A 83 11.09 4.73 6.78
N CYS A 84 10.07 3.97 6.35
CA CYS A 84 9.46 2.92 7.17
C CYS A 84 10.48 1.81 7.48
N PHE A 85 11.30 1.43 6.50
CA PHE A 85 12.36 0.45 6.70
C PHE A 85 13.48 0.98 7.61
N ALA A 86 13.82 2.26 7.53
CA ALA A 86 14.80 2.89 8.41
C ALA A 86 14.36 2.88 9.88
N SER A 87 13.09 3.21 10.14
CA SER A 87 12.49 3.10 11.47
C SER A 87 12.48 1.67 12.00
N PHE A 88 12.05 0.72 11.17
CA PHE A 88 12.09 -0.71 11.51
C PHE A 88 13.51 -1.17 11.86
N LYS A 89 14.50 -0.80 11.03
CA LYS A 89 15.91 -1.15 11.24
C LYS A 89 16.44 -0.59 12.57
N SER A 90 16.08 0.65 12.90
CA SER A 90 16.45 1.27 14.18
C SER A 90 15.83 0.51 15.37
N ALA A 91 14.53 0.20 15.29
CA ALA A 91 13.82 -0.55 16.32
C ALA A 91 14.38 -1.97 16.51
N LEU A 92 14.66 -2.68 15.41
CA LEU A 92 15.25 -4.01 15.45
C LEU A 92 16.66 -3.98 16.06
N THR A 93 17.51 -3.04 15.63
CA THR A 93 18.90 -2.91 16.13
C THR A 93 18.92 -2.61 17.63
N SER A 94 17.99 -1.78 18.11
CA SER A 94 17.83 -1.47 19.55
C SER A 94 17.54 -2.70 20.41
N LYS A 95 16.84 -3.70 19.85
CA LYS A 95 16.53 -4.98 20.53
C LYS A 95 17.59 -6.07 20.31
N CYS A 96 18.48 -5.89 19.34
CA CYS A 96 19.60 -6.82 19.11
C CYS A 96 20.82 -6.48 19.97
N VAL A 97 21.11 -5.18 20.16
CA VAL A 97 22.31 -4.73 20.87
C VAL A 97 22.01 -4.58 22.36
N HIS A 98 22.77 -5.27 23.20
CA HIS A 98 22.73 -5.06 24.64
C HIS A 98 23.36 -3.70 24.98
N ARG A 99 22.53 -2.73 25.35
CA ARG A 99 22.95 -1.45 25.92
C ARG A 99 22.19 -1.21 27.24
N PRO A 100 22.89 -1.15 28.38
CA PRO A 100 22.28 -0.68 29.63
C PRO A 100 21.75 0.76 29.42
N PRO A 101 20.64 1.21 30.04
CA PRO A 101 19.87 0.59 31.14
C PRO A 101 18.60 -0.19 30.75
N TYR A 102 18.15 -0.22 29.48
CA TYR A 102 16.84 -0.82 29.10
C TYR A 102 16.87 -1.83 27.93
N SER A 103 17.99 -2.02 27.23
CA SER A 103 18.05 -2.92 26.07
C SER A 103 18.58 -4.31 26.46
N ILE A 104 17.67 -5.28 26.54
CA ILE A 104 18.00 -6.70 26.60
C ILE A 104 18.35 -7.13 25.16
N GLY A 105 19.46 -7.83 24.96
CA GLY A 105 19.83 -8.36 23.64
C GLY A 105 18.93 -9.55 23.28
N LEU A 106 17.69 -9.27 22.87
CA LEU A 106 16.67 -10.28 22.62
C LEU A 106 16.97 -11.10 21.37
N PHE A 107 17.49 -10.50 20.31
CA PHE A 107 17.72 -11.19 19.04
C PHE A 107 19.21 -11.39 18.77
N SER A 108 19.56 -12.56 18.27
CA SER A 108 20.88 -12.80 17.68
C SER A 108 20.99 -12.13 16.30
N ILE A 109 22.22 -11.85 15.86
CA ILE A 109 22.50 -11.29 14.53
C ILE A 109 21.89 -12.13 13.37
N PRO A 110 21.99 -13.48 13.36
CA PRO A 110 21.37 -14.27 12.29
C PRO A 110 19.84 -14.16 12.30
N GLN A 111 19.20 -14.18 13.48
CA GLN A 111 17.75 -14.01 13.60
C GLN A 111 17.31 -12.62 13.10
N ALA A 112 18.04 -11.57 13.48
CA ALA A 112 17.74 -10.21 13.02
C ALA A 112 17.82 -10.08 11.49
N ARG A 113 18.82 -10.73 10.87
CA ARG A 113 18.94 -10.79 9.41
C ARG A 113 17.73 -11.48 8.79
N GLU A 114 17.37 -12.65 9.28
CA GLU A 114 16.25 -13.42 8.75
C GLU A 114 14.93 -12.67 8.86
N ILE A 115 14.67 -12.02 10.00
CA ILE A 115 13.51 -11.16 10.21
C ILE A 115 13.49 -10.01 9.19
N SER A 116 14.63 -9.35 8.97
CA SER A 116 14.71 -8.24 8.01
C SER A 116 14.45 -8.67 6.56
N THR A 117 14.97 -9.83 6.17
CA THR A 117 14.73 -10.40 4.83
C THR A 117 13.26 -10.78 4.65
N TRP A 118 12.67 -11.45 5.64
CA TRP A 118 11.25 -11.82 5.62
C TRP A 118 10.35 -10.58 5.52
N LEU A 119 10.62 -9.52 6.30
CA LEU A 119 9.88 -8.27 6.23
C LEU A 119 9.91 -7.68 4.81
N LEU A 120 11.08 -7.65 4.18
CA LEU A 120 11.25 -7.08 2.84
C LEU A 120 10.50 -7.87 1.77
N GLN A 121 10.51 -9.20 1.87
CA GLN A 121 9.89 -10.10 0.90
C GLN A 121 8.37 -10.19 1.05
N THR A 122 7.87 -10.22 2.27
CA THR A 122 6.44 -10.42 2.53
C THR A 122 5.72 -9.09 2.73
N TYR A 123 6.16 -8.29 3.71
CA TYR A 123 5.40 -7.12 4.14
C TYR A 123 5.65 -5.89 3.27
N LEU A 124 6.91 -5.49 3.10
CA LEU A 124 7.25 -4.28 2.34
C LEU A 124 7.13 -4.47 0.83
N ALA A 125 7.01 -5.70 0.33
CA ALA A 125 6.59 -5.99 -1.04
C ALA A 125 5.19 -5.45 -1.32
N HIS A 126 4.29 -5.52 -0.33
CA HIS A 126 2.90 -5.07 -0.43
C HIS A 126 2.68 -3.67 0.16
N PHE A 127 3.73 -2.84 0.24
CA PHE A 127 3.67 -1.48 0.82
C PHE A 127 2.55 -0.61 0.22
N ASN A 128 2.41 -0.63 -1.11
CA ASN A 128 1.40 0.17 -1.80
C ASN A 128 -0.03 -0.29 -1.47
N LEU A 129 -0.24 -1.60 -1.33
CA LEU A 129 -1.53 -2.18 -0.98
C LEU A 129 -1.99 -1.63 0.38
N TYR A 130 -1.14 -1.76 1.40
CA TYR A 130 -1.45 -1.26 2.74
C TYR A 130 -1.69 0.24 2.76
N ARG A 131 -0.92 1.02 1.99
CA ARG A 131 -1.13 2.46 1.93
C ARG A 131 -2.49 2.83 1.32
N ILE A 132 -2.93 2.12 0.29
CA ILE A 132 -4.21 2.38 -0.37
C ILE A 132 -5.37 1.97 0.54
N SER A 133 -5.32 0.76 1.11
CA SER A 133 -6.40 0.23 1.98
C SER A 133 -6.70 1.12 3.18
N TYR A 134 -5.67 1.74 3.79
CA TYR A 134 -5.86 2.61 4.96
C TYR A 134 -6.15 4.07 4.58
N ARG A 135 -5.77 4.52 3.39
CA ARG A 135 -6.03 5.88 2.90
C ARG A 135 -7.50 6.08 2.51
N ASP A 136 -8.11 5.09 1.86
CA ASP A 136 -9.48 5.21 1.32
C ASP A 136 -10.52 5.46 2.44
N ARG A 137 -10.33 4.82 3.60
CA ARG A 137 -11.22 5.01 4.75
C ARG A 137 -11.03 6.36 5.46
N ALA A 138 -9.81 6.90 5.50
CA ALA A 138 -9.57 8.21 6.09
C ALA A 138 -10.19 9.36 5.26
N GLN A 139 -10.49 9.12 3.98
CA GLN A 139 -11.11 10.08 3.08
C GLN A 139 -12.60 9.82 2.84
N SER A 140 -13.15 8.67 3.26
CA SER A 140 -14.57 8.40 3.19
C SER A 140 -15.32 9.23 4.24
N PRO A 141 -16.14 10.22 3.86
CA PRO A 141 -16.95 11.00 4.80
C PRO A 141 -18.17 10.22 5.33
N ILE A 142 -18.24 8.90 5.11
CA ILE A 142 -19.43 8.12 5.41
C ILE A 142 -19.17 7.23 6.63
N SER A 143 -20.01 7.43 7.65
CA SER A 143 -20.11 6.70 8.93
C SER A 143 -19.17 7.16 10.05
N ASN A 144 -19.31 8.43 10.44
CA ASN A 144 -19.20 8.79 11.85
C ASN A 144 -20.46 9.58 12.29
N ASN A 145 -21.64 9.05 11.98
CA ASN A 145 -22.91 9.50 12.53
C ASN A 145 -23.42 8.45 13.52
N GLN A 146 -22.74 8.35 14.66
CA GLN A 146 -23.32 7.73 15.85
C GLN A 146 -23.13 8.69 17.03
N ALA A 147 -23.71 9.89 16.89
CA ALA A 147 -24.11 10.72 18.01
C ALA A 147 -25.64 10.84 17.93
N LEU A 148 -26.32 10.10 18.81
CA LEU A 148 -27.74 10.31 19.12
C LEU A 148 -27.91 11.75 19.64
N GLU A 149 -28.75 12.55 18.99
CA GLU A 149 -29.46 13.65 19.63
C GLU A 149 -30.91 13.66 19.11
N PRO A 150 -31.94 13.72 19.99
CA PRO A 150 -33.33 13.67 19.58
C PRO A 150 -33.89 15.07 19.30
N GLY A 151 -34.52 15.22 18.13
CA GLY A 151 -35.69 16.08 17.90
C GLY A 151 -35.49 17.59 17.86
N ALA A 152 -35.63 18.18 16.67
CA ALA A 152 -36.57 19.27 16.43
C ALA A 152 -36.70 19.54 14.92
N GLU A 153 -37.94 19.67 14.51
CA GLU A 153 -38.44 19.78 13.15
C GLU A 153 -38.42 21.24 12.70
N SER A 154 -38.10 21.52 11.42
CA SER A 154 -38.88 22.45 10.58
C SER A 154 -38.36 22.51 9.14
N VAL A 155 -39.35 22.74 8.28
CA VAL A 155 -39.42 22.61 6.82
C VAL A 155 -39.20 23.97 6.14
N ASP A 156 -38.49 23.98 5.00
CA ASP A 156 -38.73 24.72 3.73
C ASP A 156 -37.41 24.65 2.92
N GLY A 157 -37.30 24.31 1.64
CA GLY A 157 -38.22 24.36 0.53
C GLY A 157 -37.51 25.05 -0.65
N ALA A 158 -36.77 24.31 -1.50
CA ALA A 158 -36.45 24.74 -2.87
C ALA A 158 -35.90 23.58 -3.72
N GLN A 159 -36.60 23.33 -4.81
CA GLN A 159 -36.46 22.24 -5.77
C GLN A 159 -35.31 22.50 -6.75
N ASN A 160 -34.57 21.47 -7.16
CA ASN A 160 -34.50 21.10 -8.58
C ASN A 160 -34.00 19.65 -8.77
N SER A 161 -34.52 19.05 -9.82
CA SER A 161 -34.77 17.63 -10.01
C SER A 161 -33.60 16.87 -10.66
N THR A 162 -33.43 15.62 -10.21
CA THR A 162 -33.34 14.41 -11.03
C THR A 162 -32.25 14.32 -12.11
N SER A 163 -31.25 13.47 -11.87
CA SER A 163 -31.15 12.23 -12.65
C SER A 163 -30.43 11.15 -11.85
N THR A 164 -31.23 10.19 -11.39
CA THR A 164 -30.83 8.91 -10.82
C THR A 164 -30.24 8.03 -11.92
N LEU A 165 -29.02 7.55 -11.73
CA LEU A 165 -28.62 6.21 -12.16
C LEU A 165 -27.74 5.61 -11.07
N GLU A 166 -28.31 4.63 -10.37
CA GLU A 166 -27.60 3.69 -9.50
C GLU A 166 -26.46 2.98 -10.27
N PRO A 167 -25.35 2.64 -9.61
CA PRO A 167 -24.55 1.49 -9.98
C PRO A 167 -24.90 0.32 -9.03
N SER A 168 -25.40 -0.78 -9.59
CA SER A 168 -25.38 -2.08 -8.92
C SER A 168 -24.31 -2.99 -9.56
N PRO A 169 -23.78 -3.96 -8.81
CA PRO A 169 -22.40 -4.43 -8.92
C PRO A 169 -22.24 -5.63 -9.85
N GLY A 170 -21.02 -5.78 -10.37
CA GLY A 170 -20.52 -7.02 -10.94
C GLY A 170 -19.97 -6.87 -12.35
N GLN A 171 -18.68 -6.54 -12.47
CA GLN A 171 -17.73 -7.30 -13.30
C GLN A 171 -16.33 -6.72 -13.19
N GLU A 172 -15.41 -7.64 -12.98
CA GLU A 172 -13.99 -7.46 -12.70
C GLU A 172 -13.23 -7.06 -13.97
N GLY A 173 -12.21 -6.20 -13.83
CA GLY A 173 -10.91 -6.52 -14.41
C GLY A 173 -10.35 -5.71 -15.60
N SER A 174 -11.13 -5.00 -16.42
CA SER A 174 -10.55 -4.35 -17.63
C SER A 174 -10.83 -2.86 -17.85
N GLY A 175 -11.90 -2.29 -17.30
CA GLY A 175 -12.30 -0.90 -17.63
C GLY A 175 -11.45 0.21 -17.00
N VAL A 176 -10.76 -0.06 -15.88
CA VAL A 176 -10.05 0.98 -15.12
C VAL A 176 -8.78 1.45 -15.83
N GLN A 177 -8.12 0.58 -16.61
CA GLN A 177 -6.94 0.97 -17.40
C GLN A 177 -7.32 1.85 -18.59
N ASP A 178 -8.46 1.60 -19.23
CA ASP A 178 -8.93 2.39 -20.37
C ASP A 178 -9.36 3.80 -19.96
N GLU A 179 -10.02 3.96 -18.81
CA GLU A 179 -10.42 5.28 -18.32
C GLU A 179 -9.21 6.13 -17.90
N VAL A 180 -8.22 5.52 -17.24
CA VAL A 180 -6.97 6.21 -16.88
C VAL A 180 -6.19 6.58 -18.15
N GLN A 181 -6.12 5.69 -19.14
CA GLN A 181 -5.46 5.96 -20.41
C GLN A 181 -6.14 7.09 -21.18
N GLN A 182 -7.47 7.15 -21.16
CA GLN A 182 -8.24 8.20 -21.84
C GLN A 182 -8.04 9.57 -21.16
N ARG A 183 -7.95 9.62 -19.83
CA ARG A 183 -7.64 10.85 -19.09
C ARG A 183 -6.22 11.36 -19.33
N ILE A 184 -5.25 10.45 -19.43
CA ILE A 184 -3.87 10.79 -19.77
C ILE A 184 -3.80 11.34 -21.21
N GLN A 185 -4.47 10.69 -22.17
CA GLN A 185 -4.49 11.16 -23.56
C GLN A 185 -5.11 12.56 -23.70
N LEU A 186 -6.20 12.84 -22.97
CA LEU A 186 -6.83 14.15 -22.98
C LEU A 186 -5.91 15.25 -22.41
N ALA A 187 -5.19 14.96 -21.32
CA ALA A 187 -4.25 15.89 -20.71
C ALA A 187 -3.03 16.16 -21.61
N VAL A 188 -2.49 15.12 -22.25
CA VAL A 188 -1.37 15.24 -23.20
C VAL A 188 -1.78 16.05 -24.43
N ALA A 189 -2.99 15.83 -24.96
CA ALA A 189 -3.50 16.58 -26.11
C ALA A 189 -3.68 18.08 -25.79
N ALA A 190 -4.20 18.41 -24.61
CA ALA A 190 -4.34 19.80 -24.19
C ALA A 190 -2.99 20.51 -24.10
N GLU A 191 -1.96 19.82 -23.60
CA GLU A 191 -0.65 20.44 -23.42
C GLU A 191 0.14 20.55 -24.73
N LEU A 192 -0.05 19.62 -25.68
CA LEU A 192 0.46 19.77 -27.04
C LEU A 192 -0.12 21.00 -27.74
N VAL A 193 -1.42 21.28 -27.57
CA VAL A 193 -2.05 22.49 -28.15
C VAL A 193 -1.44 23.76 -27.55
N ARG A 194 -1.19 23.79 -26.23
CA ARG A 194 -0.51 24.92 -25.56
C ARG A 194 0.91 25.12 -26.10
N VAL A 195 1.70 24.06 -26.19
CA VAL A 195 3.08 24.11 -26.69
C VAL A 195 3.12 24.55 -28.15
N GLN A 196 2.22 24.01 -28.99
CA GLN A 196 2.12 24.39 -30.40
C GLN A 196 1.73 25.86 -30.55
N GLY A 197 0.79 26.36 -29.74
CA GLY A 197 0.40 27.77 -29.72
C GLY A 197 1.57 28.69 -29.36
N ALA A 198 2.36 28.33 -28.34
CA ALA A 198 3.55 29.07 -27.94
C ALA A 198 4.61 29.10 -29.04
N MET A 199 4.86 27.96 -29.71
CA MET A 199 5.81 27.86 -30.81
C MET A 199 5.39 28.70 -32.03
N ASN A 200 4.09 28.68 -32.38
CA ASN A 200 3.56 29.48 -33.47
C ASN A 200 3.69 30.99 -33.16
N ALA A 201 3.41 31.40 -31.92
CA ALA A 201 3.58 32.78 -31.48
C ALA A 201 5.05 33.23 -31.55
N GLN A 202 5.98 32.36 -31.16
CA GLN A 202 7.42 32.64 -31.26
C GLN A 202 7.86 32.78 -32.72
N THR A 203 7.37 31.91 -33.61
CA THR A 203 7.67 31.99 -35.06
C THR A 203 7.19 33.31 -35.64
N LEU A 204 5.97 33.74 -35.30
CA LEU A 204 5.43 35.01 -35.75
C LEU A 204 6.26 36.20 -35.23
N ALA A 205 6.67 36.17 -33.96
CA ALA A 205 7.50 37.22 -33.35
C ALA A 205 8.90 37.31 -33.98
N LEU A 206 9.47 36.17 -34.41
CA LEU A 206 10.73 36.15 -35.14
C LEU A 206 10.54 36.71 -36.55
N GLN A 207 9.46 36.36 -37.24
CA GLN A 207 9.16 36.89 -38.57
C GLN A 207 8.95 38.41 -38.55
N THR A 208 8.26 38.95 -37.55
CA THR A 208 8.08 40.40 -37.42
C THR A 208 9.40 41.12 -37.14
N ARG A 209 10.25 40.56 -36.28
CA ARG A 209 11.61 41.08 -36.05
C ARG A 209 12.48 41.04 -37.29
N LEU A 210 12.40 39.97 -38.09
CA LEU A 210 13.12 39.88 -39.36
C LEU A 210 12.63 40.95 -40.33
N ALA A 211 11.32 41.13 -40.48
CA ALA A 211 10.76 42.20 -41.32
C ALA A 211 11.18 43.60 -40.85
N GLU A 212 11.25 43.85 -39.53
CA GLU A 212 11.75 45.11 -38.97
C GLU A 212 13.24 45.34 -39.29
N LEU A 213 14.06 44.29 -39.20
CA LEU A 213 15.48 44.36 -39.54
C LEU A 213 15.71 44.57 -41.03
N GLU A 214 14.93 43.92 -41.89
CA GLU A 214 14.96 44.12 -43.34
C GLU A 214 14.57 45.57 -43.70
N ALA A 215 13.53 46.12 -43.08
CA ALA A 215 13.13 47.51 -43.27
C ALA A 215 14.15 48.54 -42.76
N ARG A 216 15.03 48.17 -41.82
CA ARG A 216 16.15 49.01 -41.34
C ARG A 216 17.38 48.95 -42.24
N LEU A 217 17.50 47.91 -43.07
CA LEU A 217 18.62 47.69 -43.98
C LEU A 217 18.38 48.25 -45.39
N ALA A 218 17.12 48.49 -45.77
CA ALA A 218 16.70 49.15 -47.01
C ALA A 218 16.63 50.67 -46.86
#